data_AF-A0A6P0UWS3-F1
#
_entry.id   AF-A0A6P0UWS3-F1
#
_cell.length_a   1.000
_cell.length_b   1.000
_cell.length_c   1.000
_cell.angle_alpha   90.00
_cell.angle_beta   90.00
_cell.angle_gamma   90.00
#
_symmetry.space_group_name_H-M   'P 1'
#
loop_
_entity.id
_entity.type
_entity.pdbx_description
1 polymer ?
#
loop_
_entity_poly.entity_id
_entity_poly.type
_entity_poly.pdbx_seq_one_letter_code
_entity_poly.pdbx_strand_id
1 'polypeptide(L)' 'MKPLILFVIFGIYGYGAWKFWQGFERTNFSRSLPNRLALSMLWPVLLMANKSYRQNFTKALKGK' A
#
# COMPACT_ATOMS: atom_id res chain seq x y z
N MET A 1 28.16 0.89 3.09
CA MET A 1 27.18 1.93 3.47
C MET A 1 25.94 2.02 2.56
N LYS A 2 26.05 1.81 1.23
CA LYS A 2 24.89 1.82 0.31
C LYS A 2 23.86 0.66 0.42
N PRO A 3 24.22 -0.61 0.77
CA PRO A 3 23.25 -1.71 0.72
C PRO A 3 22.19 -1.63 1.83
N LEU A 4 22.54 -1.05 2.98
CA LEU A 4 21.62 -0.90 4.13
C LEU A 4 20.45 0.04 3.82
N ILE A 5 20.72 1.15 3.13
CA ILE A 5 19.67 2.12 2.75
C ILE A 5 18.70 1.47 1.75
N LEU A 6 19.23 0.77 0.74
CA LEU A 6 18.39 0.03 -0.21
C LEU A 6 17.56 -1.03 0.51
N PHE A 7 18.15 -1.79 1.42
CA PHE A 7 17.45 -2.81 2.20
C PHE A 7 16.30 -2.21 3.02
N VAL A 8 16.51 -1.07 3.68
CA VAL A 8 15.47 -0.37 4.43
C VAL A 8 14.35 0.12 3.50
N ILE A 9 14.68 0.70 2.35
CA ILE A 9 13.69 1.18 1.36
C ILE A 9 12.84 0.01 0.85
N PHE A 10 13.47 -1.08 0.43
CA PHE A 10 12.75 -2.28 -0.04
C PHE A 10 11.94 -2.92 1.09
N GLY A 11 12.45 -2.91 2.32
CA GLY A 11 11.73 -3.37 3.51
C GLY A 11 10.45 -2.57 3.75
N ILE A 12 10.52 -1.23 3.72
CA ILE A 12 9.35 -0.36 3.86
C ILE A 12 8.38 -0.56 2.69
N TYR A 13 8.90 -0.62 1.46
CA TYR A 13 8.12 -0.86 0.24
C TYR A 13 7.30 -2.17 0.34
N GLY A 14 7.97 -3.27 0.66
CA GLY A 14 7.34 -4.58 0.80
C GLY A 14 6.36 -4.63 1.98
N TYR A 15 6.74 -4.06 3.12
CA TYR A 15 5.90 -4.01 4.31
C TYR A 15 4.60 -3.24 4.06
N GLY A 16 4.67 -2.06 3.43
CA GLY A 16 3.50 -1.26 3.08
C GLY A 16 2.56 -2.01 2.12
N ALA A 17 3.12 -2.61 1.06
CA ALA A 17 2.35 -3.39 0.10
C ALA A 17 1.66 -4.60 0.75
N TRP A 18 2.36 -5.33 1.62
CA TRP A 18 1.83 -6.51 2.33
C TRP A 18 0.70 -6.15 3.30
N LYS A 19 0.89 -5.08 4.10
CA LYS A 19 -0.14 -4.61 5.04
C LYS A 19 -1.38 -4.11 4.30
N PHE A 20 -1.20 -3.35 3.23
CA PHE A 20 -2.31 -2.89 2.40
C PHE A 20 -3.02 -4.07 1.72
N TRP A 21 -2.27 -5.04 1.19
CA TRP A 21 -2.82 -6.24 0.58
C TRP A 21 -3.73 -6.99 1.56
N GLN A 22 -3.28 -7.27 2.79
CA GLN A 22 -4.11 -7.95 3.81
C GLN A 22 -5.39 -7.18 4.16
N GLY A 23 -5.30 -5.86 4.22
CA GLY A 23 -6.42 -4.99 4.58
C GLY A 23 -7.33 -4.57 3.43
N PHE A 24 -7.02 -5.00 2.18
CA PHE A 24 -7.68 -4.50 0.97
C PHE A 24 -9.22 -4.63 1.00
N GLU A 25 -9.72 -5.70 1.61
CA GLU A 25 -11.16 -5.97 1.75
C GLU A 25 -11.93 -4.92 2.56
N ARG A 26 -11.23 -4.14 3.38
CA ARG A 26 -11.75 -3.05 4.21
C ARG A 26 -11.79 -1.70 3.47
N THR A 27 -11.24 -1.65 2.27
CA THR A 27 -11.24 -0.45 1.44
C THR A 27 -12.53 -0.32 0.64
N ASN A 28 -12.78 0.88 0.13
CA ASN A 28 -13.91 1.15 -0.77
C ASN A 28 -13.56 0.86 -2.25
N PHE A 29 -12.44 0.19 -2.53
CA PHE A 29 -12.05 -0.13 -3.90
C PHE A 29 -12.81 -1.35 -4.43
N SER A 30 -12.94 -1.45 -5.74
CA SER A 30 -13.49 -2.65 -6.38
C SER A 30 -12.62 -3.86 -6.06
N ARG A 31 -13.27 -4.92 -5.56
CA ARG A 31 -12.65 -6.19 -5.15
C ARG A 31 -12.31 -7.04 -6.37
N SER A 32 -11.24 -6.67 -7.04
CA SER A 32 -10.67 -7.48 -8.13
C SER A 32 -9.17 -7.67 -7.93
N LEU A 33 -8.67 -8.84 -8.34
CA LEU A 33 -7.24 -9.17 -8.25
C LEU A 33 -6.36 -8.14 -8.99
N PRO A 34 -6.68 -7.69 -10.21
CA PRO A 34 -5.88 -6.67 -10.89
C PRO A 34 -5.85 -5.36 -10.13
N ASN A 35 -6.98 -4.95 -9.55
CA ASN A 35 -7.09 -3.69 -8.82
C ASN A 35 -6.32 -3.75 -7.49
N ARG A 36 -6.44 -4.86 -6.74
CA ARG A 36 -5.65 -5.11 -5.53
C ARG A 36 -4.16 -5.08 -5.82
N LEU A 37 -3.72 -5.74 -6.90
CA LEU A 37 -2.32 -5.81 -7.29
C LEU A 37 -1.77 -4.45 -7.71
N ALA A 38 -2.46 -3.73 -8.60
CA ALA A 38 -2.06 -2.39 -9.02
C ALA A 38 -1.98 -1.42 -7.83
N LEU A 39 -3.02 -1.40 -6.98
CA LEU A 39 -3.10 -0.50 -5.83
C LEU A 39 -2.09 -0.85 -4.73
N SER A 40 -1.76 -2.14 -4.54
CA SER A 40 -0.71 -2.58 -3.61
C SER A 40 0.69 -2.22 -4.07
N MET A 41 0.99 -2.32 -5.37
CA MET A 41 2.34 -2.01 -5.90
C MET A 41 2.56 -0.51 -6.03
N LEU A 42 1.55 0.24 -6.47
CA LEU A 42 1.64 1.69 -6.68
C LEU A 42 1.50 2.50 -5.38
N TRP A 43 1.50 1.84 -4.22
CA TRP A 43 1.20 2.46 -2.94
C TRP A 43 2.02 3.72 -2.60
N PRO A 44 3.35 3.81 -2.85
CA PRO A 44 4.12 4.98 -2.43
C PRO A 44 3.71 6.21 -3.24
N VAL A 45 3.52 6.04 -4.55
CA VAL A 45 3.09 7.09 -5.47
C VAL A 45 1.67 7.52 -5.15
N LEU A 46 0.76 6.56 -4.93
CA LEU A 46 -0.64 6.85 -4.65
C LEU A 46 -0.86 7.50 -3.27
N LEU A 47 -0.01 7.22 -2.27
CA LEU A 47 -0.01 7.95 -1.01
C LEU A 47 0.30 9.44 -1.22
N MET A 48 1.25 9.77 -2.09
CA MET A 48 1.60 11.16 -2.37
C MET A 48 0.55 11.85 -3.26
N ALA A 49 0.12 11.18 -4.32
CA ALA A 49 -0.71 11.78 -5.37
C ALA A 49 -2.22 11.75 -5.11
N ASN A 50 -2.74 10.83 -4.28
CA ASN A 50 -4.19 10.58 -4.21
C ASN A 50 -4.74 10.59 -2.77
N LYS A 51 -5.56 11.59 -2.45
CA LYS A 51 -6.22 11.73 -1.14
C LYS A 51 -7.16 10.57 -0.79
N SER A 52 -7.96 10.11 -1.76
CA SER A 52 -8.86 8.96 -1.57
C SER A 52 -8.06 7.69 -1.30
N TYR A 53 -6.95 7.51 -2.00
CA TYR A 53 -6.05 6.39 -1.73
C TYR A 53 -5.50 6.43 -0.31
N ARG A 54 -5.00 7.57 0.18
CA ARG A 54 -4.52 7.70 1.58
C ARG A 54 -5.55 7.28 2.62
N GLN A 55 -6.82 7.67 2.42
CA GLN A 55 -7.91 7.29 3.31
C GLN A 55 -8.14 5.78 3.29
N ASN A 56 -8.21 5.18 2.10
CA ASN A 56 -8.38 3.74 1.95
C ASN A 56 -7.16 2.94 2.44
N PHE A 57 -5.95 3.47 2.28
CA PHE A 57 -4.73 2.90 2.82
C PHE A 57 -4.79 2.85 4.36
N THR A 58 -5.26 3.93 4.98
CA THR A 58 -5.47 3.97 6.44
C THR A 58 -6.52 2.94 6.87
N LYS A 59 -7.64 2.82 6.14
CA LYS A 59 -8.66 1.79 6.39
C LYS A 59 -8.10 0.37 6.26
N ALA A 60 -7.26 0.11 5.26
CA ALA A 60 -6.62 -1.19 5.10
C ALA A 60 -5.72 -1.52 6.29
N LEU A 61 -4.91 -0.56 6.77
CA LEU A 61 -3.99 -0.79 7.89
C LEU A 61 -4.67 -0.85 9.26
N LYS A 62 -5.64 0.04 9.52
CA LYS A 62 -6.21 0.28 10.85
C LYS A 62 -7.65 -0.18 11.01
N GLY A 63 -8.34 -0.47 9.91
CA GLY A 63 -9.76 -0.85 9.91
C GLY A 63 -10.72 0.27 10.32
N LYS A 64 -10.26 1.53 10.34
CA LYS A 64 -11.05 2.73 10.66
C LYS A 64 -10.77 3.81 9.63
#